data_AF-A0A654U2Q9-F1
#
_entry.id   AF-A0A654U2Q9-F1
#
_cell.length_a   1.000
_cell.length_b   1.000
_cell.length_c   1.000
_cell.angle_alpha   90.00
_cell.angle_beta   90.00
_cell.angle_gamma   90.00
#
_symmetry.space_group_name_H-M   'P 1'
#
loop_
_entity.id
_entity.type
_entity.pdbx_description
1 polymer ?
#
loop_
_entity_poly.entity_id
_entity_poly.type
_entity_poly.pdbx_seq_one_letter_code
_entity_poly.pdbx_strand_id
1 'polypeptide(L)'
;MTAWATAQQMPVDKVVTEVGSAFNEHRRKFLSLLRDPSVHRIVVEHRDRFCRLGSKYVQAAFAAQGRELVVVDSAEVDDDLVRDMTEILTSMCARLYGKRAAENRTKRALAAAAGEDHEAA
;
A
#
# COMPACT_ATOMS: atom_id res chain seq x y z
N MET A 1 -5.43 -12.33 11.65
CA MET A 1 -3.99 -12.48 11.34
C MET A 1 -3.24 -13.43 12.26
N THR A 2 -3.11 -13.18 13.57
CA THR A 2 -2.33 -14.06 14.48
C THR A 2 -2.87 -15.50 14.54
N ALA A 3 -4.18 -15.67 14.72
CA ALA A 3 -4.82 -16.99 14.72
C ALA A 3 -4.61 -17.74 13.40
N TRP A 4 -4.66 -17.04 12.26
CA TRP A 4 -4.37 -17.63 10.95
C TRP A 4 -2.90 -18.10 10.87
N ALA A 5 -1.94 -17.28 11.30
CA ALA A 5 -0.52 -17.65 11.29
C ALA A 5 -0.25 -18.88 12.18
N THR A 6 -0.84 -18.91 13.38
CA THR A 6 -0.75 -20.07 14.29
C THR A 6 -1.36 -21.33 13.67
N ALA A 7 -2.51 -21.22 12.99
CA ALA A 7 -3.14 -22.34 12.29
C ALA A 7 -2.27 -22.88 11.14
N GLN A 8 -1.47 -22.02 10.51
CA GLN A 8 -0.47 -22.39 9.50
C GLN A 8 0.86 -22.86 10.10
N GLN A 9 0.91 -23.11 11.42
CA GLN A 9 2.13 -23.50 12.15
C GLN A 9 3.28 -22.48 11.99
N MET A 10 2.94 -21.21 11.77
CA MET A 10 3.90 -20.11 11.71
C MET A 10 3.93 -19.41 13.09
N PRO A 11 5.01 -19.57 13.87
CA PRO A 11 5.15 -18.81 15.11
C PRO A 11 5.21 -17.30 14.81
N VAL A 12 4.55 -16.50 15.63
CA VAL A 12 4.50 -15.04 15.47
C VAL A 12 5.42 -14.40 16.50
N ASP A 13 6.58 -13.93 16.06
CA ASP A 13 7.55 -13.25 16.93
C ASP A 13 7.09 -11.83 17.29
N LYS A 14 6.45 -11.14 16.35
CA LYS A 14 6.06 -9.73 16.50
C LYS A 14 4.85 -9.38 15.64
N VAL A 15 3.93 -8.61 16.24
CA VAL A 15 2.84 -7.96 15.52
C VAL A 15 3.16 -6.47 15.38
N VAL A 16 3.10 -5.95 14.16
CA VAL A 16 3.37 -4.54 13.86
C VAL A 16 2.16 -3.91 13.20
N THR A 17 1.67 -2.83 13.80
CA THR A 17 0.57 -2.02 13.26
C THR A 17 1.07 -0.60 12.99
N GLU A 18 0.77 -0.09 11.81
CA GLU A 18 1.10 1.27 11.40
C GLU A 18 -0.06 1.86 10.60
N VAL A 19 -0.44 3.09 10.94
CA VAL A 19 -1.44 3.85 10.19
C VAL A 19 -0.71 4.71 9.18
N GLY A 20 -1.03 4.51 7.91
CA GLY A 20 -0.47 5.29 6.81
C GLY A 20 -0.85 4.67 5.47
N SER A 21 -0.94 5.52 4.46
CA SER A 21 -1.21 5.10 3.09
C SER A 21 -0.20 4.08 2.59
N ALA A 22 -0.66 3.19 1.72
CA ALA A 22 0.16 2.23 1.01
C ALA A 22 1.19 2.90 0.08
N PHE A 23 0.97 4.18 -0.28
CA PHE A 23 1.91 5.02 -1.05
C PHE A 23 2.90 5.79 -0.18
N ASN A 24 2.73 5.80 1.14
CA ASN A 24 3.67 6.48 2.03
C ASN A 24 4.97 5.68 2.16
N GLU A 25 6.02 6.16 1.48
CA GLU A 25 7.37 5.59 1.51
C GLU A 25 8.12 5.84 2.83
N HIS A 26 7.58 6.68 3.72
CA HIS A 26 8.19 7.04 5.01
C HIS A 26 7.56 6.33 6.22
N ARG A 27 6.77 5.26 6.00
CA ARG A 27 6.22 4.41 7.07
C ARG A 27 7.36 3.81 7.91
N ARG A 28 7.59 4.35 9.12
CA ARG A 28 8.79 4.09 9.93
C ARG A 28 8.83 2.66 10.42
N LYS A 29 7.70 2.12 10.89
CA LYS A 29 7.66 0.73 11.40
C LYS A 29 7.80 -0.25 10.25
N PHE A 30 7.16 0.03 9.12
CA PHE A 30 7.29 -0.74 7.89
C PHE A 30 8.74 -0.78 7.39
N LEU A 31 9.39 0.38 7.22
CA LEU A 31 10.79 0.44 6.82
C LEU A 31 11.72 -0.26 7.81
N SER A 32 11.43 -0.17 9.12
CA SER A 32 12.18 -0.91 10.14
C SER A 32 12.10 -2.42 9.94
N LEU A 33 10.93 -2.97 9.57
CA LEU A 33 10.78 -4.41 9.28
C LEU A 33 11.57 -4.82 8.03
N LEU A 34 11.55 -4.00 6.99
CA LEU A 34 12.26 -4.31 5.74
C LEU A 34 13.78 -4.30 5.93
N ARG A 35 14.29 -3.36 6.75
CA ARG A 35 15.72 -3.18 7.05
C ARG A 35 16.29 -4.23 8.00
N ASP A 36 15.45 -4.86 8.81
CA ASP A 36 15.88 -5.87 9.78
C ASP A 36 16.15 -7.20 9.06
N PRO A 37 17.41 -7.66 8.98
CA PRO A 37 17.76 -8.91 8.30
C PRO A 37 17.32 -10.15 9.07
N SER A 38 16.99 -10.03 10.37
CA SER A 38 16.49 -11.16 11.18
C SER A 38 15.03 -11.50 10.85
N VAL A 39 14.31 -10.60 10.18
CA VAL A 39 12.92 -10.83 9.76
C VAL A 39 12.91 -11.69 8.50
N HIS A 40 12.75 -13.00 8.67
CA HIS A 40 12.71 -13.96 7.58
C HIS A 40 11.35 -14.04 6.87
N ARG A 41 10.24 -13.81 7.58
CA ARG A 41 8.89 -13.90 7.03
C ARG A 41 8.05 -12.71 7.49
N ILE A 42 7.41 -12.04 6.53
CA ILE A 42 6.40 -11.01 6.82
C ILE A 42 5.06 -11.55 6.32
N VAL A 43 4.06 -11.55 7.19
CA VAL A 43 2.69 -11.95 6.84
C VAL A 43 1.80 -10.72 6.83
N VAL A 44 1.11 -10.49 5.71
CA VAL A 44 0.14 -9.42 5.54
C VAL A 44 -1.20 -9.99 5.10
N GLU A 45 -2.28 -9.30 5.47
CA GLU A 45 -3.62 -9.72 5.10
C GLU A 45 -3.82 -9.56 3.60
N HIS A 46 -3.63 -8.35 3.09
CA HIS A 46 -3.73 -8.03 1.67
C HIS A 46 -2.44 -7.39 1.15
N ARG A 47 -2.20 -7.53 -0.17
CA ARG A 47 -1.00 -7.01 -0.83
C ARG A 47 -0.92 -5.48 -0.79
N ASP A 48 -2.05 -4.80 -0.93
CA ASP A 48 -2.17 -3.34 -0.90
C ASP A 48 -1.84 -2.75 0.47
N ARG A 49 -2.17 -3.44 1.58
CA ARG A 49 -1.77 -3.05 2.95
C ARG A 49 -0.25 -3.04 3.10
N PHE A 50 0.45 -3.93 2.39
CA PHE A 50 1.92 -3.93 2.31
C PHE A 50 2.42 -2.78 1.44
N CYS A 51 2.05 -2.75 0.17
CA CYS A 51 2.20 -1.56 -0.69
C CYS A 51 1.36 -1.70 -1.96
N ARG A 52 0.74 -0.59 -2.40
CA ARG A 52 -0.11 -0.58 -3.59
C ARG A 52 0.69 -0.80 -4.87
N LEU A 53 1.90 -0.24 -4.94
CA LEU A 53 2.86 -0.43 -6.02
C LEU A 53 4.16 -1.08 -5.52
N GLY A 54 4.78 -1.88 -6.39
CA GLY A 54 6.12 -2.43 -6.16
C GLY A 54 6.22 -3.61 -5.20
N SER A 55 5.09 -4.13 -4.67
CA SER A 55 5.07 -5.30 -3.78
C SER A 55 5.74 -6.52 -4.40
N LYS A 56 5.53 -6.75 -5.70
CA LYS A 56 6.21 -7.83 -6.45
C LYS A 56 7.73 -7.65 -6.50
N TYR A 57 8.23 -6.41 -6.63
CA TYR A 57 9.67 -6.14 -6.60
C TYR A 57 10.26 -6.39 -5.22
N VAL A 58 9.56 -5.98 -4.16
CA VAL A 58 9.98 -6.25 -2.78
C VAL A 58 9.95 -7.75 -2.49
N GLN A 59 8.92 -8.46 -2.95
CA GLN A 59 8.84 -9.92 -2.83
C GLN A 59 9.99 -10.63 -3.54
N ALA A 60 10.35 -10.18 -4.76
CA ALA A 60 11.49 -10.74 -5.49
C ALA A 60 12.82 -10.46 -4.77
N ALA A 61 13.01 -9.26 -4.22
CA ALA A 61 14.19 -8.90 -3.43
C ALA A 61 14.28 -9.71 -2.13
N PHE A 62 13.14 -9.96 -1.48
CA PHE A 62 13.06 -10.82 -0.30
C PHE A 62 13.42 -12.26 -0.64
N ALA A 63 12.86 -12.81 -1.72
CA ALA A 63 13.16 -14.16 -2.18
C ALA A 63 14.67 -14.35 -2.46
N ALA A 64 15.32 -13.35 -3.07
CA ALA A 64 16.77 -13.36 -3.29
C ALA A 64 17.60 -13.39 -2.00
N GLN A 65 17.03 -12.96 -0.87
CA GLN A 65 17.65 -12.98 0.46
C GLN A 65 17.24 -14.21 1.29
N GLY A 66 16.47 -15.15 0.73
CA GLY A 66 15.90 -16.27 1.50
C GLY A 66 14.82 -15.81 2.49
N ARG A 67 14.18 -14.66 2.23
CA ARG A 67 13.09 -14.09 3.00
C ARG A 67 11.78 -14.24 2.24
N GLU A 68 10.67 -14.17 2.95
CA GLU A 68 9.34 -14.43 2.40
C GLU A 68 8.34 -13.33 2.77
N LEU A 69 7.53 -12.91 1.80
CA LEU A 69 6.34 -12.11 2.01
C LEU A 69 5.12 -12.99 1.72
N VAL A 70 4.36 -13.29 2.77
CA VAL A 70 3.13 -14.08 2.70
C VAL A 70 1.93 -13.13 2.68
N VAL A 71 1.11 -13.24 1.64
CA VAL A 71 -0.15 -12.50 1.52
C VAL A 71 -1.28 -13.51 1.75
N VAL A 72 -2.10 -13.28 2.77
CA VAL A 72 -3.17 -14.21 3.17
C VAL A 72 -4.32 -14.19 2.17
N ASP A 73 -4.72 -12.98 1.76
CA ASP A 73 -5.76 -12.75 0.78
C ASP A 73 -5.19 -11.93 -0.39
N SER A 74 -5.17 -12.57 -1.56
CA SER A 74 -4.71 -11.96 -2.80
C SER A 74 -5.68 -10.95 -3.39
N ALA A 75 -6.94 -10.90 -2.91
CA ALA A 75 -7.90 -9.90 -3.34
C ALA A 75 -7.41 -8.49 -2.95
N GLU A 76 -7.43 -7.59 -3.93
CA GLU A 76 -7.22 -6.17 -3.68
C GLU A 76 -8.49 -5.61 -3.04
N VAL A 77 -8.32 -4.80 -1.99
CA VAL A 77 -9.44 -4.14 -1.33
C VAL A 77 -9.57 -2.73 -1.91
N ASP A 78 -10.74 -2.44 -2.47
CA ASP A 78 -11.02 -1.16 -3.13
C ASP A 78 -11.36 -0.03 -2.17
N ASP A 79 -11.53 -0.31 -0.87
CA ASP A 79 -11.94 0.65 0.17
C ASP A 79 -11.10 1.93 0.21
N ASP A 80 -9.85 1.87 -0.26
CA ASP A 80 -8.90 2.98 -0.22
C ASP A 80 -8.47 3.50 -1.61
N LEU A 81 -9.04 2.99 -2.72
CA LEU A 81 -8.58 3.31 -4.08
C LEU A 81 -8.68 4.80 -4.42
N VAL A 82 -9.80 5.46 -4.09
CA VAL A 82 -9.99 6.90 -4.35
C VAL A 82 -8.98 7.73 -3.56
N ARG A 83 -8.73 7.37 -2.30
CA ARG A 83 -7.75 8.06 -1.45
C ARG A 83 -6.35 7.91 -2.03
N ASP A 84 -5.98 6.69 -2.40
CA ASP A 84 -4.71 6.36 -3.02
C ASP A 84 -4.47 7.13 -4.32
N MET A 85 -5.46 7.15 -5.21
CA MET A 85 -5.41 7.95 -6.45
C MET A 85 -5.29 9.46 -6.17
N THR A 86 -5.98 9.95 -5.15
CA THR A 86 -5.89 11.34 -4.71
C THR A 86 -4.47 11.67 -4.25
N GLU A 87 -3.83 10.81 -3.48
CA GLU A 87 -2.45 11.03 -3.00
C GLU A 87 -1.43 11.05 -4.14
N ILE A 88 -1.50 10.08 -5.06
CA ILE A 88 -0.60 10.00 -6.22
C ILE A 88 -0.74 11.26 -7.08
N LEU A 89 -1.97 11.60 -7.47
CA LEU A 89 -2.23 12.75 -8.33
C LEU A 89 -1.85 14.06 -7.65
N THR A 90 -2.05 14.17 -6.35
CA THR A 90 -1.64 15.36 -5.58
C THR A 90 -0.13 15.49 -5.55
N SER A 91 0.60 14.40 -5.32
CA SER A 91 2.07 14.39 -5.39
C SER A 91 2.57 14.80 -6.78
N MET A 92 1.99 14.23 -7.84
CA MET A 92 2.33 14.59 -9.23
C MET A 92 1.99 16.05 -9.55
N CYS A 93 0.80 16.52 -9.19
CA CYS A 93 0.39 17.91 -9.43
C CYS A 93 1.24 18.90 -8.63
N ALA A 94 1.66 18.56 -7.41
CA ALA A 94 2.58 19.39 -6.63
C ALA A 94 3.95 19.54 -7.32
N ARG A 95 4.44 18.48 -7.97
CA ARG A 95 5.70 18.50 -8.73
C ARG A 95 5.59 19.23 -10.06
N LEU A 96 4.47 19.06 -10.77
CA LEU A 96 4.26 19.67 -12.09
C LEU A 96 3.82 21.14 -12.02
N TYR A 97 3.01 21.49 -11.03
CA TYR A 97 2.28 22.77 -10.99
C TYR A 97 2.46 23.54 -9.68
N GLY A 98 3.25 23.01 -8.75
CA GLY A 98 3.46 23.59 -7.43
C GLY A 98 2.38 23.22 -6.42
N LYS A 99 2.75 23.23 -5.13
CA LYS A 99 1.90 22.78 -4.00
C LYS A 99 0.56 23.51 -3.92
N ARG A 100 0.52 24.81 -4.24
CA ARG A 100 -0.70 25.63 -4.16
C ARG A 100 -1.78 25.20 -5.16
N ALA A 101 -1.37 24.73 -6.34
CA ALA A 101 -2.30 24.30 -7.39
C ALA A 101 -2.65 22.81 -7.30
N ALA A 102 -1.89 22.03 -6.51
CA ALA A 102 -1.95 20.57 -6.51
C ALA A 102 -3.32 20.03 -6.14
N GLU A 103 -3.86 20.45 -4.99
CA GLU A 103 -5.12 19.94 -4.47
C GLU A 103 -6.28 20.19 -5.43
N ASN A 104 -6.41 21.44 -5.92
CA ASN A 104 -7.49 21.81 -6.83
C ASN A 104 -7.39 21.06 -8.17
N ARG A 105 -6.18 20.88 -8.70
CA ARG A 105 -5.99 20.14 -9.95
C ARG A 105 -6.24 18.65 -9.80
N THR A 106 -5.84 18.04 -8.68
CA THR A 106 -6.18 16.66 -8.38
C THR A 106 -7.69 16.46 -8.32
N LYS A 107 -8.42 17.31 -7.58
CA LYS A 107 -9.89 17.23 -7.50
C LYS A 107 -10.54 17.28 -8.87
N ARG A 108 -10.10 18.21 -9.73
CA ARG A 108 -10.58 18.31 -11.11
C ARG A 108 -10.25 17.08 -11.95
N ALA A 109 -9.04 16.52 -11.82
CA ALA A 109 -8.63 15.32 -12.54
C ALA A 109 -9.45 14.09 -12.11
N LEU A 110 -9.69 13.94 -10.81
CA LEU A 110 -10.54 12.86 -10.28
C LEU A 110 -11.99 13.01 -10.73
N ALA A 111 -12.56 14.23 -10.67
CA ALA A 111 -13.91 14.49 -11.15
C ALA A 111 -14.07 14.19 -12.65
N ALA A 112 -13.10 14.58 -13.47
CA ALA A 112 -13.10 14.26 -14.90
C ALA A 112 -12.97 12.76 -15.16
N ALA A 113 -12.21 12.02 -14.34
CA ALA A 113 -12.05 10.58 -14.47
C ALA A 113 -13.25 9.77 -13.96
N ALA A 114 -13.99 10.29 -12.98
CA ALA A 114 -15.19 9.66 -12.44
C ALA A 114 -16.39 9.71 -13.41
N GLY A 115 -16.34 10.57 -14.44
CA GLY A 115 -17.46 10.77 -15.35
C GLY A 115 -18.62 11.52 -14.69
N GLU A 116 -19.34 12.28 -15.50
CA GLU A 116 -20.68 12.74 -15.16
C GLU A 116 -21.61 11.51 -15.10
N ASP A 117 -21.64 10.79 -13.99
CA ASP A 117 -22.69 9.80 -13.69
C ASP A 117 -24.00 10.53 -13.33
N HIS A 118 -24.50 11.35 -14.26
CA HIS A 118 -25.90 11.75 -14.30
C HIS A 118 -26.44 11.54 -15.71
N GLU A 119 -27.05 10.37 -15.86
CA GLU A 119 -27.98 9.97 -16.91
C GLU A 119 -28.73 11.15 -17.56
N ALA A 120 -28.53 11.29 -18.87
CA ALA A 120 -29.65 11.51 -19.77
C ALA A 120 -30.48 10.22 -19.78
N ALA A 121 -31.54 10.18 -18.99
CA ALA A 121 -32.64 9.23 -19.07
C ALA A 121 -33.95 10.02 -19.23
#